data_AF-A0A844IRA7-F1
#
_entry.id   AF-A0A844IRA7-F1
#
_cell.length_a   1.000
_cell.length_b   1.000
_cell.length_c   1.000
_cell.angle_alpha   90.00
_cell.angle_beta   90.00
_cell.angle_gamma   90.00
#
_symmetry.space_group_name_H-M   'P 1'
#
loop_
_entity.id
_entity.type
_entity.pdbx_description
1 polymer ?
#
loop_
_entity_poly.entity_id
_entity_poly.type
_entity_poly.pdbx_seq_one_letter_code
_entity_poly.pdbx_strand_id
1 'polypeptide(L)'
;MPYNSNIHHRRSIRLKGYDYTQQGAYFVTICTHQRNCLFGEIVDGEIKLNTNGEIARGSWLSIPRYFKNVELDEFVIMPNHLHGIIIIES
;
A
#
# COMPACT_ATOMS: atom_id res chain seq x y z
N MET A 1 -15.55 -20.95 10.13
CA MET A 1 -16.43 -21.75 9.25
C MET A 1 -15.58 -22.45 8.20
N PRO A 2 -15.79 -23.74 7.93
CA PRO A 2 -15.05 -24.46 6.88
C PRO A 2 -15.42 -23.94 5.49
N TYR A 3 -14.47 -23.97 4.57
CA TYR A 3 -14.68 -23.55 3.18
C TYR A 3 -15.65 -24.52 2.46
N ASN A 4 -16.71 -23.98 1.84
CA ASN A 4 -17.68 -24.75 1.06
C ASN A 4 -17.67 -24.26 -0.39
N SER A 5 -17.12 -25.06 -1.31
CA SER A 5 -16.99 -24.74 -2.73
C SER A 5 -18.32 -24.54 -3.47
N ASN A 6 -19.44 -25.04 -2.93
CA ASN A 6 -20.77 -24.91 -3.55
C ASN A 6 -21.40 -23.53 -3.29
N ILE A 7 -20.91 -22.78 -2.30
CA ILE A 7 -21.43 -21.44 -1.95
C ILE A 7 -20.34 -20.36 -1.99
N HIS A 8 -19.07 -20.75 -1.85
CA HIS A 8 -17.94 -19.84 -1.94
C HIS A 8 -17.34 -19.86 -3.34
N HIS A 9 -18.04 -19.23 -4.30
CA HIS A 9 -17.52 -18.98 -5.64
C HIS A 9 -16.69 -17.70 -5.64
N ARG A 10 -15.48 -17.76 -5.05
CA ARG A 10 -14.55 -16.63 -5.12
C ARG A 10 -14.02 -16.51 -6.54
N ARG A 11 -14.54 -15.54 -7.30
CA ARG A 11 -13.96 -15.18 -8.60
C ARG A 11 -12.58 -14.59 -8.39
N SER A 12 -11.64 -14.96 -9.26
CA SER A 12 -10.33 -14.32 -9.29
C SER A 12 -10.49 -12.85 -9.65
N ILE A 13 -9.83 -11.97 -8.89
CA ILE A 13 -9.69 -10.55 -9.24
C ILE A 13 -8.60 -10.31 -10.28
N ARG A 14 -7.76 -11.33 -10.55
CA ARG A 14 -6.65 -11.23 -11.49
C ARG A 14 -7.17 -11.19 -12.92
N LEU A 15 -6.59 -10.29 -13.72
CA LEU A 15 -6.88 -10.18 -15.14
C LEU A 15 -6.47 -11.49 -15.84
N LYS A 16 -7.41 -12.10 -16.57
CA LYS A 16 -7.18 -13.35 -17.27
C LYS A 16 -6.16 -13.14 -18.39
N GLY A 17 -5.13 -13.98 -18.45
CA GLY A 17 -4.08 -13.91 -19.46
C GLY A 17 -2.94 -12.93 -19.13
N TYR A 18 -3.02 -12.21 -18.01
CA TYR A 18 -1.93 -11.36 -17.55
C TYR A 18 -0.93 -12.15 -16.71
N ASP A 19 0.36 -12.00 -17.02
CA ASP A 19 1.45 -12.64 -16.30
C ASP A 19 1.97 -11.73 -15.18
N TYR A 20 1.57 -12.07 -13.95
CA TYR A 20 1.93 -11.33 -12.74
C TYR A 20 3.37 -11.61 -12.26
N THR A 21 4.15 -12.42 -12.97
CA THR A 21 5.58 -12.62 -12.68
C THR A 21 6.47 -11.57 -13.35
N GLN A 22 5.92 -10.84 -14.33
CA GLN A 22 6.64 -9.78 -15.02
C GLN A 22 6.82 -8.56 -14.11
N GLN A 23 7.86 -7.79 -14.43
CA GLN A 23 8.11 -6.51 -13.78
C GLN A 23 6.93 -5.57 -13.98
N GLY A 24 6.67 -4.70 -13.00
CA GLY A 24 5.57 -3.76 -13.12
C GLY A 24 5.42 -2.80 -11.96
N ALA A 25 4.70 -1.72 -12.22
CA ALA A 25 4.30 -0.74 -11.23
C ALA A 25 2.94 -1.10 -10.62
N TYR A 26 2.84 -0.98 -9.29
CA TYR A 26 1.66 -1.33 -8.52
C TYR A 26 1.25 -0.15 -7.64
N PHE A 27 0.01 0.30 -7.81
CA PHE A 27 -0.61 1.24 -6.89
C PHE A 27 -1.07 0.51 -5.62
N VAL A 28 -0.56 0.94 -4.48
CA VAL A 28 -0.83 0.37 -3.16
C VAL A 28 -1.55 1.40 -2.30
N THR A 29 -2.55 0.93 -1.56
CA THR A 29 -3.20 1.72 -0.50
C THR A 29 -3.09 0.96 0.81
N ILE A 30 -2.53 1.61 1.83
CA ILE A 30 -2.43 1.06 3.19
C ILE A 30 -3.29 1.92 4.10
N CYS A 31 -4.41 1.39 4.55
CA CYS A 31 -5.30 2.07 5.49
C CYS A 31 -4.91 1.73 6.94
N THR A 32 -4.98 2.72 7.82
CA THR A 32 -4.98 2.50 9.27
C THR A 32 -6.19 1.68 9.71
N HIS A 33 -6.09 1.06 10.89
CA HIS A 33 -7.21 0.33 11.47
C HIS A 33 -8.43 1.23 11.61
N GLN A 34 -9.57 0.77 11.08
CA GLN A 34 -10.83 1.52 11.06
C GLN A 34 -10.73 2.93 10.46
N ARG A 35 -9.69 3.22 9.66
CA ARG A 35 -9.42 4.55 9.08
C ARG A 35 -9.26 5.66 10.11
N ASN A 36 -8.74 5.33 11.30
CA ASN A 36 -8.40 6.32 12.32
C ASN A 36 -7.27 7.24 11.84
N CYS A 37 -7.36 8.55 12.12
CA CYS A 37 -6.35 9.53 11.72
C CYS A 37 -5.08 9.45 12.58
N LEU A 38 -4.31 8.37 12.41
CA LEU A 38 -3.15 8.07 13.25
C LEU A 38 -1.86 8.75 12.77
N PHE A 39 -1.77 9.16 11.50
CA PHE A 39 -0.53 9.67 10.89
C PHE A 39 -0.35 11.18 11.00
N GLY A 40 -1.39 11.92 11.38
CA GLY A 40 -1.33 13.37 11.47
C GLY A 40 -2.67 14.01 11.15
N GLU A 41 -2.63 15.26 10.75
CA GLU A 41 -3.80 16.07 10.41
C GLU A 41 -3.50 16.96 9.20
N ILE A 42 -4.56 17.45 8.55
CA ILE A 42 -4.41 18.42 7.46
C ILE A 42 -4.49 19.83 8.06
N VAL A 43 -3.47 20.65 7.83
CA VAL A 43 -3.43 22.07 8.20
C VAL A 43 -3.17 22.87 6.92
N ASP A 44 -4.05 23.82 6.61
CA ASP A 44 -3.95 24.67 5.41
C ASP A 44 -3.80 23.89 4.08
N GLY A 45 -4.42 22.71 4.00
CA GLY A 45 -4.38 21.86 2.81
C GLY A 45 -3.17 20.92 2.72
N GLU A 46 -2.24 20.98 3.67
CA GLU A 46 -1.04 20.14 3.71
C GLU A 46 -1.09 19.15 4.86
N ILE A 47 -0.48 17.98 4.66
CA ILE A 47 -0.32 16.99 5.73
C ILE A 47 0.74 17.44 6.73
N LYS A 48 0.32 17.61 7.99
CA LYS A 48 1.23 17.75 9.12
C LYS A 48 1.37 16.38 9.80
N LEU A 49 2.46 15.68 9.51
CA LEU A 49 2.74 14.38 10.10
C LEU A 49 2.99 14.52 11.61
N ASN A 50 2.45 13.58 12.37
CA ASN A 50 2.85 13.34 13.76
C ASN A 50 3.95 12.26 13.82
N THR A 51 4.36 11.86 15.01
CA THR A 51 5.37 10.80 15.21
C THR A 51 5.05 9.51 14.46
N ASN A 52 3.79 9.06 14.46
CA ASN A 52 3.40 7.83 13.77
C ASN A 52 3.43 8.01 12.24
N GLY A 53 3.05 9.20 11.75
CA GLY A 53 3.17 9.55 10.34
C GLY A 53 4.61 9.53 9.85
N GLU A 54 5.54 10.07 10.63
CA GLU A 54 6.97 10.02 10.32
C GLU A 54 7.52 8.59 10.37
N ILE A 55 7.05 7.75 11.31
CA ILE A 55 7.39 6.32 11.34
C ILE A 55 6.87 5.61 10.08
N ALA A 56 5.63 5.90 9.66
CA ALA A 56 5.06 5.32 8.45
C ALA A 56 5.84 5.76 7.20
N ARG A 57 6.23 7.04 7.12
CA ARG A 57 7.10 7.58 6.07
C ARG A 57 8.45 6.89 6.03
N GLY A 58 9.14 6.78 7.18
CA GLY A 58 10.42 6.09 7.29
C GLY A 58 10.31 4.61 6.89
N SER A 59 9.23 3.95 7.32
CA SER A 59 8.94 2.56 6.97
C SER A 59 8.73 2.39 5.46
N TRP A 60 7.95 3.26 4.82
CA TRP A 60 7.77 3.28 3.38
C TRP A 60 9.10 3.44 2.65
N LEU A 61 9.86 4.50 2.96
CA LEU A 61 11.16 4.79 2.35
C LEU A 61 12.21 3.70 2.58
N SER A 62 12.04 2.88 3.62
CA SER A 62 12.96 1.78 3.91
C SER A 62 12.72 0.53 3.07
N ILE A 63 11.62 0.43 2.32
CA ILE A 63 11.27 -0.78 1.54
C ILE A 63 12.42 -1.25 0.62
N PRO A 64 13.07 -0.39 -0.20
CA PRO A 64 14.19 -0.79 -1.07
C PRO A 64 15.43 -1.29 -0.31
N ARG A 65 15.55 -0.93 0.99
CA ARG A 65 16.63 -1.42 1.83
C ARG A 65 16.46 -2.92 2.10
N TYR A 66 15.23 -3.36 2.33
CA TYR A 66 14.87 -4.75 2.65
C TYR A 66 14.63 -5.60 1.40
N PHE A 67 14.08 -5.02 0.34
CA PHE A 67 13.75 -5.70 -0.90
C PHE A 67 14.52 -5.06 -2.05
N LYS A 68 15.59 -5.73 -2.49
CA LYS A 68 16.51 -5.19 -3.51
C LYS A 68 15.91 -5.05 -4.90
N ASN A 69 14.84 -5.78 -5.18
CA ASN A 69 14.12 -5.75 -6.43
C ASN A 69 12.87 -4.86 -6.36
N VAL A 70 12.80 -3.95 -5.38
CA VAL A 70 11.70 -3.01 -5.23
C VAL A 70 12.21 -1.59 -5.27
N GLU A 71 11.64 -0.81 -6.17
CA GLU A 71 11.79 0.65 -6.23
C GLU A 71 10.50 1.33 -5.76
N LEU A 72 10.64 2.55 -5.26
CA LEU A 72 9.50 3.39 -4.88
C LEU A 72 9.41 4.55 -5.85
N ASP A 73 8.19 4.79 -6.32
CA ASP A 73 7.84 5.99 -7.07
C ASP A 73 6.97 6.88 -6.14
N GLU A 74 6.11 7.72 -6.71
CA GLU A 74 5.27 8.67 -5.98
C GLU A 74 4.45 8.02 -4.85
N PHE A 75 4.39 8.71 -3.71
CA PHE A 75 3.57 8.34 -2.57
C PHE A 75 3.11 9.56 -1.78
N VAL A 76 1.97 9.42 -1.12
CA VAL A 76 1.40 10.44 -0.23
C VAL A 76 0.88 9.78 1.03
N ILE A 77 1.12 10.42 2.17
CA ILE A 77 0.55 10.04 3.45
C ILE A 77 -0.57 11.03 3.77
N MET A 78 -1.75 10.47 3.99
CA MET A 78 -2.92 11.18 4.49
C MET A 78 -3.13 10.79 5.96
N PRO A 79 -3.95 11.52 6.73
CA PRO A 79 -4.11 11.27 8.17
C PRO A 79 -4.38 9.81 8.55
N ASN A 80 -5.11 9.06 7.72
CA ASN A 80 -5.54 7.70 8.01
C ASN A 80 -5.12 6.64 6.96
N HIS A 81 -4.36 7.00 5.93
CA HIS A 81 -3.89 6.05 4.92
C HIS A 81 -2.64 6.55 4.21
N LEU A 82 -1.95 5.63 3.56
CA LEU A 82 -0.87 5.90 2.62
C LEU A 82 -1.32 5.41 1.24
N HIS A 83 -1.09 6.23 0.22
CA HIS A 83 -1.11 5.81 -1.18
C HIS A 83 0.31 5.84 -1.72
N GLY A 84 0.70 4.85 -2.51
CA GLY A 84 2.02 4.87 -3.13
C GLY A 84 2.16 3.88 -4.27
N ILE A 85 3.16 4.13 -5.10
CA ILE A 85 3.52 3.26 -6.21
C ILE A 85 4.79 2.51 -5.84
N ILE A 86 4.76 1.18 -5.97
CA ILE A 86 5.94 0.34 -5.90
C ILE A 86 6.21 -0.26 -7.27
N ILE A 87 7.47 -0.35 -7.66
CA ILE A 87 7.91 -1.02 -8.87
C ILE A 87 8.62 -2.29 -8.44
N ILE A 88 8.15 -3.44 -8.92
CA ILE A 88 8.78 -4.73 -8.65
C ILE A 88 9.55 -5.13 -9.90
N GLU A 89 10.86 -5.29 -9.75
CA GLU A 89 11.78 -5.72 -10.79
C GLU A 89 12.20 -7.19 -10.60
N SER A 90 12.90 -7.74 -11.60
CA SER A 90 13.42 -9.12 -11.62
C SER A 90 14.82 -9.23 -11.06
#